data_AF-A0AA88DCZ0-F1
#
_entry.id   AF-A0AA88DCZ0-F1
#
_cell.length_a   1.000
_cell.length_b   1.000
_cell.length_c   1.000
_cell.angle_alpha   90.00
_cell.angle_beta   90.00
_cell.angle_gamma   90.00
#
_symmetry.space_group_name_H-M   'P 1'
#
loop_
_entity.id
_entity.type
_entity.pdbx_description
1 polymer ?
#
loop_
_entity_poly.entity_id
_entity_poly.type
_entity_poly.pdbx_seq_one_letter_code
_entity_poly.pdbx_strand_id
1 'polypeptide(L)'
;MTLNWYGGNNKSMLITNCLFRLGASAVLLTNKWTDRRRAKYLLMHTVRTHKGADDKSYRCVMQQEDDGGKVGVKLSRDLLTVAGDAIKTNITMLGPLVLPVSEQILFLANLVGRKLLKMKIKQYVPDFKLAFEHICIHAGGRAVLDEIEKNLFLTKWHVEPSRMTLYRFGNTSSSSLWYELAYTEAKRRVRKGDRVWQIAFGSGFKCNSAVWRALRTVNPAKEKNNPWIDEIDEFPLDVPDFQPVIGY
;
A
#
# COMPACT_ATOMS: atom_id res chain seq x y z
N MET A 1 3.75 5.09 18.71
CA MET A 1 4.98 5.80 18.31
C MET A 1 4.98 7.16 18.98
N THR A 2 5.70 7.32 20.09
CA THR A 2 5.72 8.55 20.90
C THR A 2 7.08 9.29 20.87
N LEU A 3 8.03 8.84 20.04
CA LEU A 3 9.43 9.33 20.04
C LEU A 3 9.93 9.87 18.68
N ASN A 4 9.04 10.24 17.75
CA ASN A 4 9.43 10.50 16.36
C ASN A 4 9.38 11.98 15.93
N TRP A 5 9.20 12.91 16.86
CA TRP A 5 9.32 14.34 16.52
C TRP A 5 10.79 14.69 16.34
N TYR A 6 11.19 14.96 15.10
CA TYR A 6 12.56 15.41 14.82
C TYR A 6 12.66 16.92 15.04
N GLY A 7 13.42 17.32 16.06
CA GLY A 7 13.65 18.73 16.43
C GLY A 7 14.91 19.36 15.82
N GLY A 8 15.55 18.70 14.85
CA GLY A 8 16.73 19.22 14.15
C GLY A 8 16.37 19.95 12.86
N ASN A 9 17.37 20.23 12.02
CA ASN A 9 17.19 20.99 10.78
C ASN A 9 17.60 20.21 9.51
N ASN A 10 17.83 18.90 9.62
CA ASN A 10 18.11 18.07 8.47
C ASN A 10 16.81 17.85 7.66
N LYS A 11 16.78 18.39 6.44
CA LYS A 11 15.61 18.30 5.52
C LYS A 11 15.13 16.87 5.30
N SER A 12 16.03 15.89 5.21
CA SER A 12 15.68 14.49 4.96
C SER A 12 15.02 13.80 6.15
N MET A 13 15.10 14.40 7.34
CA MET A 13 14.43 13.96 8.57
C MET A 13 13.21 14.82 8.89
N LEU A 14 13.20 16.11 8.53
CA LEU A 14 12.04 16.98 8.75
C LEU A 14 10.77 16.52 8.02
N ILE A 15 10.91 15.90 6.86
CA ILE A 15 9.76 15.42 6.07
C ILE A 15 8.89 14.42 6.85
N THR A 16 9.47 13.65 7.79
CA THR A 16 8.72 12.67 8.58
C THR A 16 7.75 13.34 9.54
N ASN A 17 8.05 14.56 10.00
CA ASN A 17 7.13 15.35 10.85
C ASN A 17 5.87 15.77 10.07
N CYS A 18 5.97 15.92 8.74
CA CYS A 18 4.83 16.28 7.88
C CYS A 18 4.01 15.07 7.41
N LEU A 19 4.66 13.90 7.30
CA LEU A 19 4.03 12.69 6.77
C LEU A 19 3.26 11.92 7.86
N PHE A 20 3.90 11.67 9.00
CA PHE A 20 3.36 10.74 9.98
C PHE A 20 2.28 11.36 10.87
N ARG A 21 1.23 10.57 11.11
CA ARG A 21 0.16 10.84 12.07
C ARG A 21 -0.01 9.65 12.99
N LEU A 22 -0.69 9.85 14.12
CA LEU A 22 -1.03 8.77 15.03
C LEU A 22 -2.29 8.05 14.53
N GLY A 23 -2.25 6.73 14.51
CA GLY A 23 -3.38 5.88 14.21
C GLY A 23 -3.21 4.49 14.83
N ALA A 24 -4.31 3.75 14.91
CA ALA A 24 -4.33 2.41 15.47
C ALA A 24 -5.38 1.55 14.78
N SER A 25 -5.09 0.26 14.67
CA SER A 25 -6.00 -0.73 14.10
C SER A 25 -5.80 -2.04 14.85
N ALA A 26 -6.90 -2.73 15.15
CA ALA A 26 -6.88 -4.06 15.76
C ALA A 26 -7.64 -5.03 14.87
N VAL A 27 -7.06 -6.21 14.64
CA VAL A 27 -7.65 -7.25 13.78
C VAL A 27 -7.58 -8.57 14.51
N LEU A 28 -8.73 -9.25 14.59
CA LEU A 28 -8.83 -10.59 15.15
C LEU A 28 -8.76 -11.64 14.03
N LEU A 29 -7.77 -12.51 14.10
CA LEU A 29 -7.59 -13.64 13.19
C LEU A 29 -7.91 -14.95 13.91
N THR A 30 -8.50 -15.90 13.19
CA THR A 30 -8.84 -17.23 13.71
C THR A 30 -8.62 -18.27 12.62
N ASN A 31 -8.10 -19.42 13.01
CA ASN A 31 -8.02 -20.62 12.17
C ASN A 31 -9.16 -21.62 12.49
N LYS A 32 -10.06 -21.29 13.43
CA LYS A 32 -11.16 -22.17 13.82
C LYS A 32 -12.27 -22.14 12.76
N TRP A 33 -12.62 -23.31 12.26
CA TRP A 33 -13.66 -23.43 11.23
C TRP A 33 -15.04 -22.97 11.73
N THR A 34 -15.33 -23.13 13.03
CA THR A 34 -16.59 -22.70 13.66
C THR A 34 -16.81 -21.18 13.58
N ASP A 35 -15.74 -20.39 13.58
CA ASP A 35 -15.81 -18.93 13.50
C ASP A 35 -15.97 -18.40 12.06
N ARG A 36 -15.87 -19.28 11.06
CA ARG A 36 -15.92 -18.91 9.64
C ARG A 36 -17.20 -18.16 9.25
N ARG A 37 -18.33 -18.47 9.89
CA ARG A 37 -19.62 -17.77 9.65
C ARG A 37 -19.61 -16.32 10.14
N ARG A 38 -18.75 -15.99 11.12
CA ARG A 38 -18.61 -14.65 11.70
C ARG A 38 -17.52 -13.82 11.01
N ALA A 39 -16.53 -14.48 10.42
CA ALA A 39 -15.41 -13.84 9.76
C ALA A 39 -15.85 -12.96 8.57
N LYS A 40 -15.24 -11.78 8.45
CA LYS A 40 -15.43 -10.87 7.30
C LYS A 40 -14.61 -11.33 6.09
N TYR A 41 -13.37 -11.71 6.33
CA TYR A 41 -12.38 -12.04 5.31
C TYR A 41 -11.68 -13.37 5.60
N LEU A 42 -11.22 -14.01 4.54
CA LEU A 42 -10.27 -15.12 4.56
C LEU A 42 -8.93 -14.63 4.00
N LEU A 43 -7.85 -14.80 4.77
CA LEU A 43 -6.50 -14.59 4.27
C LEU A 43 -6.14 -15.73 3.30
N MET A 44 -5.89 -15.40 2.04
CA MET A 44 -5.59 -16.36 0.98
C MET A 44 -4.09 -16.55 0.82
N HIS A 45 -3.36 -15.44 0.64
CA HIS A 45 -1.93 -15.44 0.36
C HIS A 45 -1.24 -14.29 1.07
N THR A 46 0.01 -14.52 1.46
CA THR A 46 0.94 -13.48 1.88
C THR A 46 2.24 -13.62 1.10
N VAL A 47 2.77 -12.51 0.61
CA VAL A 47 4.04 -12.48 -0.12
C VAL A 47 4.88 -11.35 0.44
N ARG A 48 6.08 -11.67 0.91
CA ARG A 48 7.06 -10.71 1.42
C ARG A 48 8.30 -10.74 0.56
N THR A 49 8.73 -9.56 0.11
CA THR A 49 10.05 -9.36 -0.48
C THR A 49 10.89 -8.48 0.44
N HIS A 50 12.18 -8.81 0.54
CA HIS A 50 13.14 -8.10 1.38
C HIS A 50 14.37 -7.77 0.54
N LYS A 51 14.73 -6.48 0.47
CA LYS A 51 15.85 -5.99 -0.33
C LYS A 51 17.04 -5.51 0.50
N GLY A 52 17.02 -5.68 1.82
CA GLY A 52 18.08 -5.14 2.69
C GLY A 52 19.46 -5.78 2.64
N ALA A 53 19.71 -6.69 1.71
CA ALA A 53 21.07 -7.06 1.34
C ALA A 53 21.72 -6.01 0.40
N ASP A 54 20.92 -5.17 -0.26
CA ASP A 54 21.39 -4.03 -1.04
C ASP A 54 21.54 -2.80 -0.15
N ASP A 55 22.70 -2.15 -0.18
CA ASP A 55 23.05 -1.03 0.69
C ASP A 55 22.12 0.17 0.52
N LYS A 56 21.70 0.46 -0.73
CA LYS A 56 20.77 1.57 -0.99
C LYS A 56 19.42 1.28 -0.36
N SER A 57 18.94 0.05 -0.50
CA SER A 57 17.68 -0.42 0.10
C SER A 57 17.74 -0.41 1.62
N TYR A 58 18.86 -0.87 2.20
CA TYR A 58 19.08 -0.91 3.64
C TYR A 58 19.10 0.50 4.25
N ARG A 59 19.87 1.42 3.67
CA ARG A 59 20.03 2.79 4.17
C ARG A 59 18.90 3.73 3.75
N CYS A 60 17.90 3.23 3.04
CA CYS A 60 16.83 4.03 2.45
C CYS A 60 15.95 4.74 3.48
N VAL A 61 15.62 4.03 4.57
CA VAL A 61 14.80 4.53 5.67
C VAL A 61 15.45 4.08 6.96
N MET A 62 16.15 5.01 7.63
CA MET A 62 16.94 4.71 8.82
C MET A 62 16.63 5.70 9.93
N GLN A 63 16.44 5.17 11.14
CA GLN A 63 16.49 5.99 12.33
C GLN A 63 17.96 6.19 12.71
N GLN A 64 18.39 7.43 12.82
CA GLN A 64 19.78 7.79 13.13
C GLN A 64 19.84 9.19 13.75
N GLU A 65 20.97 9.50 14.37
CA GLU A 65 21.28 10.86 14.80
C GLU A 65 21.71 11.72 13.62
N ASP A 66 21.41 13.02 13.71
CA ASP A 66 22.02 14.04 12.87
C ASP A 66 23.35 14.53 13.45
N ASP A 67 24.03 15.45 12.76
CA ASP A 67 25.32 16.00 13.20
C ASP A 67 25.22 16.78 14.53
N GLY A 68 24.01 17.11 14.98
CA GLY A 68 23.72 17.77 16.26
C GLY A 68 23.26 16.80 17.35
N GLY A 69 23.38 15.47 17.15
CA GLY A 69 22.99 14.44 18.10
C GLY A 69 21.47 14.26 18.26
N LYS A 70 20.67 14.84 17.36
CA LYS A 70 19.21 14.72 17.41
C LYS A 70 18.76 13.50 16.61
N VAL A 71 18.07 12.58 17.28
CA VAL A 71 17.53 11.38 16.64
C VAL A 71 16.36 11.74 15.72
N GLY A 72 16.41 11.25 14.49
CA GLY A 72 15.34 11.39 13.50
C GLY A 72 15.26 10.18 12.57
N VAL A 73 14.20 10.13 11.76
CA VAL A 73 14.06 9.12 10.70
C VAL A 73 14.44 9.76 9.38
N LYS A 74 15.58 9.34 8.84
CA LYS A 74 16.09 9.80 7.54
C LYS A 74 15.40 9.05 6.40
N LEU A 75 14.81 9.79 5.47
CA LEU A 75 14.35 9.26 4.19
C LEU A 75 15.36 9.59 3.08
N SER A 76 15.90 8.57 2.42
CA SER A 76 16.78 8.74 1.27
C SER A 76 16.01 9.24 0.04
N ARG A 77 16.71 9.93 -0.86
CA ARG A 77 16.19 10.28 -2.20
C ARG A 77 15.94 9.05 -3.08
N ASP A 78 16.61 7.94 -2.79
CA ASP A 78 16.45 6.67 -3.50
C ASP A 78 15.14 5.93 -3.17
N LEU A 79 14.31 6.48 -2.26
CA LEU A 79 13.10 5.82 -1.75
C LEU A 79 12.16 5.33 -2.85
N LEU A 80 11.89 6.17 -3.85
CA LEU A 80 10.98 5.82 -4.94
C LEU A 80 11.57 4.72 -5.83
N THR A 81 12.87 4.78 -6.13
CA THR A 81 13.57 3.78 -6.95
C THR A 81 13.59 2.42 -6.26
N VAL A 82 14.00 2.39 -4.99
CA VAL A 82 14.04 1.18 -4.17
C VAL A 82 12.63 0.59 -4.00
N ALA A 83 11.62 1.45 -3.83
CA ALA A 83 10.22 1.02 -3.76
C ALA A 83 9.77 0.34 -5.06
N GLY A 84 10.03 0.95 -6.22
CA GLY A 84 9.71 0.38 -7.53
C GLY A 84 10.32 -1.01 -7.73
N ASP A 85 11.59 -1.19 -7.37
CA ASP A 85 12.27 -2.48 -7.49
C ASP A 85 11.70 -3.55 -6.53
N ALA A 86 11.36 -3.15 -5.31
CA ALA A 86 10.74 -4.04 -4.33
C ALA A 86 9.32 -4.46 -4.76
N ILE A 87 8.52 -3.53 -5.28
CA ILE A 87 7.19 -3.79 -5.85
C ILE A 87 7.31 -4.78 -7.00
N LYS A 88 8.17 -4.48 -7.99
CA LYS A 88 8.35 -5.31 -9.17
C LYS A 88 8.69 -6.76 -8.79
N THR A 89 9.56 -6.94 -7.81
CA THR A 89 9.89 -8.26 -7.28
C THR A 89 8.68 -8.91 -6.60
N ASN A 90 7.94 -8.15 -5.78
CA ASN A 90 6.78 -8.66 -5.06
C ASN A 90 5.64 -9.09 -5.99
N ILE A 91 5.28 -8.25 -6.97
CA ILE A 91 4.21 -8.56 -7.93
C ILE A 91 4.58 -9.74 -8.84
N THR A 92 5.85 -9.90 -9.17
CA THR A 92 6.32 -11.07 -9.96
C THR A 92 6.10 -12.36 -9.18
N MET A 93 6.31 -12.35 -7.86
CA MET A 93 6.05 -13.51 -6.98
C MET A 93 4.57 -13.70 -6.69
N LEU A 94 3.80 -12.62 -6.57
CA LEU A 94 2.36 -12.66 -6.30
C LEU A 94 1.55 -13.13 -7.51
N GLY A 95 1.95 -12.71 -8.71
CA GLY A 95 1.22 -12.94 -9.96
C GLY A 95 0.73 -14.38 -10.15
N PRO A 96 1.60 -15.41 -10.07
CA PRO A 96 1.22 -16.81 -10.22
C PRO A 96 0.16 -17.31 -9.22
N LEU A 97 0.05 -16.67 -8.04
CA LEU A 97 -0.89 -17.06 -6.98
C LEU A 97 -2.29 -16.48 -7.19
N VAL A 98 -2.44 -15.40 -7.95
CA VAL A 98 -3.67 -14.59 -7.97
C VAL A 98 -4.22 -14.29 -9.36
N LEU A 99 -3.35 -14.26 -10.37
CA LEU A 99 -3.74 -13.90 -11.73
C LEU A 99 -4.36 -15.09 -12.46
N PRO A 100 -5.29 -14.83 -13.39
CA PRO A 100 -5.78 -15.84 -14.32
C PRO A 100 -4.64 -16.48 -15.12
N VAL A 101 -4.80 -17.75 -15.51
CA VAL A 101 -3.78 -18.50 -16.28
C VAL A 101 -3.41 -17.78 -17.59
N SER A 102 -4.36 -17.11 -18.24
CA SER A 102 -4.10 -16.31 -19.46
C SER A 102 -3.05 -15.22 -19.25
N GLU A 103 -3.16 -14.47 -18.15
CA GLU A 103 -2.21 -13.41 -17.76
C GLU A 103 -0.83 -14.01 -17.42
N GLN A 104 -0.82 -15.17 -16.76
CA GLN A 104 0.42 -15.87 -16.42
C GLN A 104 1.17 -16.33 -17.67
N ILE A 105 0.47 -16.87 -18.67
CA ILE A 105 1.06 -17.29 -19.95
C ILE A 105 1.63 -16.08 -20.69
N LEU A 106 0.88 -14.98 -20.79
CA LEU A 106 1.35 -13.75 -21.44
C LEU A 106 2.62 -13.20 -20.78
N PHE A 107 2.63 -13.14 -19.45
CA PHE A 107 3.80 -12.71 -18.70
C PHE A 107 5.00 -13.62 -18.90
N LEU A 108 4.80 -14.94 -18.83
CA LEU A 108 5.88 -15.91 -19.03
C LEU A 108 6.44 -15.85 -20.45
N ALA A 109 5.59 -15.78 -21.47
CA ALA A 109 6.00 -15.63 -22.86
C ALA A 109 6.81 -14.34 -23.08
N ASN A 110 6.37 -13.22 -22.50
CA ASN A 110 7.12 -11.96 -22.54
C ASN A 110 8.48 -12.09 -21.84
N LEU A 111 8.52 -12.74 -20.68
CA LEU A 111 9.75 -12.95 -19.92
C LEU A 111 10.76 -13.83 -20.68
N VAL A 112 10.29 -14.93 -21.29
CA VAL A 112 11.10 -15.84 -22.11
C VAL A 112 11.62 -15.12 -23.36
N GLY A 113 10.76 -14.42 -24.10
CA GLY A 113 11.15 -13.65 -25.28
C GLY A 113 12.24 -12.62 -24.97
N ARG A 114 12.14 -11.96 -23.82
CA ARG A 114 13.12 -10.94 -23.40
C ARG A 114 14.42 -11.51 -22.84
N LYS A 115 14.36 -12.51 -21.95
CA LYS A 115 15.54 -13.03 -21.25
C LYS A 115 16.29 -14.12 -22.02
N LEU A 116 15.55 -15.06 -22.61
CA LEU A 116 16.14 -16.21 -23.30
C LEU A 116 16.37 -15.90 -24.78
N LEU A 117 15.36 -15.32 -25.45
CA LEU A 117 15.44 -15.02 -26.88
C LEU A 117 16.01 -13.62 -27.19
N LYS A 118 16.32 -12.81 -26.16
CA LYS A 118 16.89 -11.45 -26.26
C LYS A 118 16.11 -10.51 -27.21
N MET A 119 14.82 -10.74 -27.37
CA MET A 119 13.96 -9.94 -28.24
C MET A 119 13.75 -8.54 -27.64
N LYS A 120 13.77 -7.50 -28.48
CA LYS A 120 13.52 -6.10 -28.08
C LYS A 120 12.03 -5.82 -27.86
N ILE A 121 11.41 -6.54 -26.91
CA ILE A 121 10.00 -6.40 -26.54
C ILE A 121 9.90 -5.59 -25.25
N LYS A 122 8.92 -4.69 -25.18
CA LYS A 122 8.59 -3.95 -23.94
C LYS A 122 8.20 -4.93 -22.84
N GLN A 123 8.59 -4.62 -21.59
CA GLN A 123 8.18 -5.41 -20.43
C GLN A 123 6.65 -5.41 -20.33
N TYR A 124 6.07 -6.60 -20.32
CA TYR A 124 4.67 -6.77 -19.98
C TYR A 124 4.46 -6.68 -18.47
N VAL A 125 3.47 -5.91 -18.05
CA VAL A 125 3.02 -5.81 -16.66
C VAL A 125 1.66 -6.48 -16.60
N PRO A 126 1.48 -7.56 -15.81
CA PRO A 126 0.21 -8.26 -15.73
C PRO A 126 -0.90 -7.35 -15.21
N ASP A 127 -2.13 -7.58 -15.67
CA ASP A 127 -3.27 -6.81 -15.21
C ASP A 127 -3.81 -7.33 -13.87
N PHE A 128 -3.32 -6.74 -12.78
CA PHE A 128 -3.76 -7.05 -11.43
C PHE A 128 -5.22 -6.65 -11.14
N LYS A 129 -5.86 -5.84 -11.99
CA LYS A 129 -7.29 -5.52 -11.87
C LYS A 129 -8.17 -6.76 -12.14
N LEU A 130 -7.64 -7.77 -12.84
CA LEU A 130 -8.32 -9.05 -13.05
C LEU A 130 -8.24 -9.96 -11.81
N ALA A 131 -7.25 -9.73 -10.96
CA ALA A 131 -7.04 -10.51 -9.72
C ALA A 131 -7.73 -9.90 -8.50
N PHE A 132 -8.00 -8.59 -8.50
CA PHE A 132 -8.47 -7.88 -7.33
C PHE A 132 -9.53 -6.84 -7.68
N GLU A 133 -10.65 -6.92 -6.97
CA GLU A 133 -11.72 -5.92 -7.05
C GLU A 133 -11.39 -4.67 -6.21
N HIS A 134 -10.60 -4.84 -5.14
CA HIS A 134 -10.21 -3.74 -4.25
C HIS A 134 -8.69 -3.78 -3.97
N ILE A 135 -8.06 -2.61 -3.93
CA ILE A 135 -6.62 -2.48 -3.67
C ILE A 135 -6.41 -1.42 -2.59
N CYS A 136 -5.68 -1.80 -1.54
CA CYS A 136 -5.25 -0.95 -0.44
C CYS A 136 -3.73 -0.79 -0.54
N ILE A 137 -3.27 0.42 -0.80
CA ILE A 137 -1.87 0.74 -1.05
C ILE A 137 -1.38 1.62 0.08
N HIS A 138 -0.50 1.07 0.92
CA HIS A 138 0.13 1.87 1.97
C HIS A 138 0.94 3.01 1.35
N ALA A 139 0.46 4.23 1.56
CA ALA A 139 1.12 5.44 1.12
C ALA A 139 2.11 5.95 2.17
N GLY A 140 3.40 5.84 1.87
CA GLY A 140 4.44 6.61 2.58
C GLY A 140 4.21 8.13 2.46
N GLY A 141 3.67 8.53 1.30
CA GLY A 141 3.26 9.88 0.92
C GLY A 141 2.69 9.85 -0.50
N ARG A 142 2.23 11.00 -1.00
CA ARG A 142 1.54 11.11 -2.30
C ARG A 142 2.33 10.53 -3.47
N ALA A 143 3.63 10.85 -3.57
CA ALA A 143 4.49 10.38 -4.66
C ALA A 143 4.57 8.84 -4.77
N VAL A 144 4.46 8.13 -3.64
CA VAL A 144 4.46 6.66 -3.63
C VAL A 144 3.18 6.11 -4.27
N LEU A 145 2.03 6.75 -4.00
CA LEU A 145 0.77 6.36 -4.64
C LEU A 145 0.78 6.63 -6.13
N ASP A 146 1.26 7.81 -6.54
CA ASP A 146 1.33 8.21 -7.95
C ASP A 146 2.19 7.22 -8.76
N GLU A 147 3.32 6.79 -8.19
CA GLU A 147 4.22 5.81 -8.82
C GLU A 147 3.58 4.42 -8.94
N ILE A 148 2.81 3.98 -7.95
CA ILE A 148 2.12 2.68 -7.97
C ILE A 148 0.96 2.68 -8.95
N GLU A 149 0.16 3.76 -8.94
CA GLU A 149 -0.94 3.95 -9.90
C GLU A 149 -0.43 3.82 -11.33
N LYS A 150 0.66 4.53 -11.64
CA LYS A 150 1.29 4.52 -12.97
C LYS A 150 1.88 3.16 -13.32
N ASN A 151 2.64 2.52 -12.42
CA ASN A 151 3.34 1.27 -12.71
C ASN A 151 2.41 0.07 -12.88
N LEU A 152 1.28 0.05 -12.17
CA LEU A 152 0.29 -1.03 -12.22
C LEU A 152 -0.91 -0.70 -13.11
N PHE A 153 -0.92 0.46 -13.77
CA PHE A 153 -2.03 0.93 -14.59
C PHE A 153 -3.37 0.86 -13.85
N LEU A 154 -3.36 1.33 -12.60
CA LEU A 154 -4.55 1.37 -11.75
C LEU A 154 -5.41 2.56 -12.14
N THR A 155 -6.72 2.42 -11.97
CA THR A 155 -7.67 3.51 -12.19
C THR A 155 -7.84 4.33 -10.91
N LYS A 156 -8.36 5.57 -11.05
CA LYS A 156 -8.73 6.42 -9.91
C LYS A 156 -9.56 5.69 -8.86
N TRP A 157 -10.48 4.81 -9.28
CA TRP A 157 -11.31 3.99 -8.40
C TRP A 157 -10.49 3.09 -7.45
N HIS A 158 -9.41 2.48 -7.95
CA HIS A 158 -8.58 1.57 -7.15
C HIS A 158 -7.70 2.33 -6.15
N VAL A 159 -7.23 3.52 -6.51
CA VAL A 159 -6.34 4.32 -5.65
C VAL A 159 -7.10 5.25 -4.71
N GLU A 160 -8.38 5.50 -4.96
CA GLU A 160 -9.25 6.39 -4.18
C GLU A 160 -9.21 6.08 -2.67
N PRO A 161 -9.36 4.82 -2.19
CA PRO A 161 -9.29 4.54 -0.75
C PRO A 161 -7.96 4.96 -0.13
N SER A 162 -6.86 4.75 -0.86
CA SER A 162 -5.51 5.09 -0.41
C SER A 162 -5.26 6.60 -0.41
N ARG A 163 -5.72 7.29 -1.46
CA ARG A 163 -5.63 8.76 -1.55
C ARG A 163 -6.47 9.46 -0.48
N MET A 164 -7.72 9.03 -0.28
CA MET A 164 -8.60 9.63 0.72
C MET A 164 -8.11 9.35 2.14
N THR A 165 -7.61 8.13 2.40
CA THR A 165 -6.99 7.81 3.70
C THR A 165 -5.78 8.68 3.97
N LEU A 166 -4.88 8.83 2.99
CA LEU A 166 -3.72 9.70 3.13
C LEU A 166 -4.13 11.17 3.34
N TYR A 167 -5.13 11.65 2.62
CA TYR A 167 -5.64 13.02 2.77
C TYR A 167 -6.23 13.26 4.17
N ARG A 168 -7.13 12.39 4.62
CA ARG A 168 -7.91 12.57 5.84
C ARG A 168 -7.14 12.26 7.12
N PHE A 169 -6.33 11.21 7.11
CA PHE A 169 -5.65 10.67 8.30
C PHE A 169 -4.13 10.80 8.23
N GLY A 170 -3.55 11.21 7.10
CA GLY A 170 -2.10 11.19 6.90
C GLY A 170 -1.52 9.79 6.85
N ASN A 171 -0.20 9.68 6.98
CA ASN A 171 0.46 8.39 7.07
C ASN A 171 0.43 7.89 8.52
N THR A 172 -0.51 6.99 8.84
CA THR A 172 -0.59 6.35 10.17
C THR A 172 0.30 5.11 10.30
N SER A 173 1.32 4.99 9.45
CA SER A 173 2.20 3.83 9.36
C SER A 173 1.40 2.55 9.04
N SER A 174 1.67 1.44 9.73
CA SER A 174 1.07 0.14 9.43
C SER A 174 -0.45 0.11 9.53
N SER A 175 -1.09 1.01 10.28
CA SER A 175 -2.55 1.04 10.37
C SER A 175 -3.23 1.57 9.12
N SER A 176 -2.55 2.32 8.24
CA SER A 176 -3.18 2.96 7.07
C SER A 176 -3.92 1.96 6.19
N LEU A 177 -3.36 0.77 5.94
CA LEU A 177 -4.00 -0.28 5.15
C LEU A 177 -5.38 -0.71 5.68
N TRP A 178 -5.60 -0.61 6.99
CA TRP A 178 -6.88 -0.95 7.61
C TRP A 178 -7.88 0.19 7.49
N TYR A 179 -7.42 1.45 7.51
CA TYR A 179 -8.26 2.62 7.23
C TYR A 179 -8.68 2.63 5.76
N GLU A 180 -7.80 2.21 4.84
CA GLU A 180 -8.11 2.06 3.41
C GLU A 180 -9.15 0.98 3.15
N LEU A 181 -9.03 -0.17 3.83
CA LEU A 181 -10.04 -1.23 3.77
C LEU A 181 -11.36 -0.74 4.37
N ALA A 182 -11.31 -0.08 5.53
CA ALA A 182 -12.49 0.49 6.18
C ALA A 182 -13.20 1.53 5.29
N TYR A 183 -12.45 2.36 4.54
CA TYR A 183 -13.02 3.29 3.56
C TYR A 183 -13.82 2.53 2.48
N THR A 184 -13.22 1.47 1.94
CA THR A 184 -13.83 0.62 0.92
C THR A 184 -15.10 -0.07 1.42
N GLU A 185 -15.06 -0.54 2.68
CA GLU A 185 -16.24 -1.06 3.37
C GLU A 185 -17.31 0.01 3.52
N ALA A 186 -16.97 1.19 4.04
CA ALA A 186 -17.90 2.30 4.30
C ALA A 186 -18.59 2.79 3.01
N LYS A 187 -17.87 2.79 1.88
CA LYS A 187 -18.43 3.05 0.54
C LYS A 187 -19.37 1.95 0.02
N ARG A 188 -19.66 0.91 0.80
CA ARG A 188 -20.52 -0.23 0.43
C ARG A 188 -19.98 -0.99 -0.79
N ARG A 189 -18.67 -0.96 -1.03
CA ARG A 189 -18.04 -1.56 -2.22
C ARG A 189 -17.79 -3.05 -2.07
N VAL A 190 -17.55 -3.54 -0.85
CA VAL A 190 -17.13 -4.93 -0.60
C VAL A 190 -18.31 -5.90 -0.63
N ARG A 191 -18.36 -6.75 -1.65
CA ARG A 191 -19.33 -7.83 -1.82
C ARG A 191 -18.73 -9.18 -1.44
N LYS A 192 -19.60 -10.15 -1.12
CA LYS A 192 -19.18 -11.54 -0.90
C LYS A 192 -18.46 -12.07 -2.14
N GLY A 193 -17.27 -12.62 -1.94
CA GLY A 193 -16.45 -13.20 -2.99
C GLY A 193 -15.34 -12.28 -3.48
N ASP A 194 -15.47 -10.96 -3.29
CA ASP A 194 -14.47 -9.97 -3.69
C ASP A 194 -13.11 -10.26 -3.07
N ARG A 195 -12.07 -9.95 -3.84
CA ARG A 195 -10.67 -10.09 -3.46
C ARG A 195 -10.09 -8.71 -3.20
N VAL A 196 -9.46 -8.58 -2.04
CA VAL A 196 -8.80 -7.35 -1.61
C VAL A 196 -7.31 -7.60 -1.56
N TRP A 197 -6.53 -6.73 -2.18
CA TRP A 197 -5.08 -6.74 -2.09
C TRP A 197 -4.58 -5.59 -1.23
N GLN A 198 -3.93 -5.91 -0.12
CA GLN A 198 -3.15 -4.95 0.65
C GLN A 198 -1.68 -5.05 0.24
N ILE A 199 -1.09 -3.92 -0.16
CA ILE A 199 0.34 -3.80 -0.47
C ILE A 199 0.98 -2.71 0.40
N ALA A 200 2.07 -3.06 1.08
CA ALA A 200 2.78 -2.12 1.95
C ALA A 200 4.29 -2.18 1.90
N PHE A 201 4.89 -1.02 2.15
CA PHE A 201 6.33 -0.81 2.20
C PHE A 201 6.83 -0.61 3.62
N GLY A 202 8.06 -1.00 3.87
CA GLY A 202 8.73 -0.76 5.16
C GLY A 202 10.23 -0.66 5.01
N SER A 203 10.90 -0.15 6.06
CA SER A 203 12.36 -0.06 6.12
C SER A 203 13.02 -1.43 5.92
N GLY A 204 14.19 -1.43 5.27
CA GLY A 204 14.88 -2.65 4.88
C GLY A 204 15.47 -2.61 3.47
N PHE A 205 14.79 -2.34 2.36
CA PHE A 205 13.40 -2.05 2.09
C PHE A 205 12.58 -3.34 1.92
N LYS A 206 11.33 -3.33 2.35
CA LYS A 206 10.42 -4.48 2.30
C LYS A 206 9.18 -4.11 1.50
N CYS A 207 8.66 -5.03 0.71
CA CYS A 207 7.32 -4.95 0.14
C CYS A 207 6.54 -6.19 0.57
N ASN A 208 5.37 -5.98 1.18
CA ASN A 208 4.50 -7.03 1.69
C ASN A 208 3.16 -6.94 0.97
N SER A 209 2.66 -8.09 0.54
CA SER A 209 1.32 -8.26 -0.02
C SER A 209 0.52 -9.21 0.84
N ALA A 210 -0.72 -8.85 1.13
CA ALA A 210 -1.72 -9.71 1.74
C ALA A 210 -2.96 -9.74 0.86
N VAL A 211 -3.42 -10.94 0.54
CA VAL A 211 -4.59 -11.17 -0.31
C VAL A 211 -5.72 -11.71 0.55
N TRP A 212 -6.83 -11.01 0.53
CA TRP A 212 -8.02 -11.35 1.30
C TRP A 212 -9.17 -11.68 0.36
N ARG A 213 -10.04 -12.60 0.77
CA ARG A 213 -11.33 -12.85 0.12
C ARG A 213 -12.46 -12.53 1.07
N ALA A 214 -13.39 -11.68 0.66
CA ALA A 214 -14.59 -11.37 1.43
C ALA A 214 -15.49 -12.61 1.53
N LEU A 215 -15.75 -13.07 2.74
CA LEU A 215 -16.62 -14.23 3.01
C LEU A 215 -18.11 -13.86 3.05
N ARG A 216 -18.40 -12.56 3.19
CA ARG A 216 -19.73 -11.98 3.18
C ARG A 216 -19.69 -10.56 2.62
N THR A 217 -20.82 -10.06 2.14
CA THR A 217 -20.99 -8.64 1.81
C THR A 217 -20.93 -7.83 3.09
N VAL A 218 -20.11 -6.78 3.13
CA VAL A 218 -19.97 -5.91 4.30
C VAL A 218 -21.06 -4.85 4.26
N ASN A 219 -21.83 -4.74 5.34
CA ASN A 219 -22.86 -3.70 5.49
C ASN A 219 -22.37 -2.63 6.46
N PRO A 220 -22.06 -1.40 6.01
CA PRO A 220 -21.56 -0.32 6.85
C PRO A 220 -22.44 -0.02 8.07
N ALA A 221 -23.76 -0.13 7.95
CA ALA A 221 -24.68 0.12 9.06
C ALA A 221 -24.46 -0.82 10.27
N LYS A 222 -23.75 -1.94 10.07
CA LYS A 222 -23.40 -2.89 11.14
C LYS A 222 -21.97 -2.72 11.67
N GLU A 223 -21.16 -1.84 11.08
CA GLU A 223 -19.72 -1.72 11.35
C GLU A 223 -19.41 -0.54 12.28
N LYS A 224 -19.95 -0.56 13.51
CA LYS A 224 -19.89 0.57 14.47
C LYS A 224 -18.51 1.19 14.74
N ASN A 225 -17.42 0.46 14.49
CA ASN A 225 -16.05 0.90 14.77
C ASN A 225 -15.29 1.32 13.50
N ASN A 226 -15.97 1.47 12.36
CA ASN A 226 -15.35 1.93 11.13
C ASN A 226 -15.17 3.45 11.19
N PRO A 227 -13.93 3.98 11.06
CA PRO A 227 -13.61 5.39 11.27
C PRO A 227 -14.19 6.34 10.22
N TRP A 228 -14.81 5.81 9.16
CA TRP A 228 -15.34 6.62 8.06
C TRP A 228 -16.85 6.80 8.09
N ILE A 229 -17.60 5.99 8.85
CA ILE A 229 -19.06 5.89 8.68
C ILE A 229 -19.79 7.24 8.75
N ASP A 230 -19.36 8.11 9.66
CA ASP A 230 -20.04 9.36 9.93
C ASP A 230 -19.79 10.44 8.86
N GLU A 231 -18.71 10.31 8.07
CA GLU A 231 -18.26 11.32 7.10
C GLU A 231 -18.04 10.75 5.68
N ILE A 232 -18.28 9.45 5.44
CA ILE A 232 -17.89 8.80 4.17
C ILE A 232 -18.57 9.41 2.95
N ASP A 233 -19.76 9.97 3.12
CA ASP A 233 -20.54 10.57 2.03
C ASP A 233 -19.95 11.91 1.55
N GLU A 234 -19.03 12.52 2.32
CA GLU A 234 -18.28 13.72 1.93
C GLU A 234 -17.09 13.42 0.99
N PHE A 235 -16.76 12.14 0.81
CA PHE A 235 -15.65 11.69 -0.05
C PHE A 235 -16.16 11.07 -1.36
N PRO A 236 -15.34 10.95 -2.41
CA PRO A 236 -13.99 11.49 -2.53
C PRO A 236 -14.01 13.01 -2.72
N LEU A 237 -13.02 13.68 -2.14
CA LEU A 237 -12.74 15.08 -2.41
C LEU A 237 -11.81 15.19 -3.61
N ASP A 238 -11.96 16.26 -4.39
CA ASP A 238 -10.97 16.61 -5.40
C ASP A 238 -9.74 17.19 -4.69
N VAL A 239 -8.63 16.45 -4.72
CA VAL A 239 -7.39 16.84 -4.05
C VAL A 239 -6.48 17.49 -5.08
N PRO A 240 -6.30 18.82 -5.06
CA PRO A 240 -5.51 19.50 -6.07
C PRO A 240 -4.06 19.01 -6.10
N ASP A 241 -3.45 19.07 -7.28
CA ASP A 241 -2.07 18.62 -7.51
C ASP A 241 -1.04 19.48 -6.76
N PHE A 242 -1.39 20.73 -6.46
CA PHE A 242 -0.56 21.69 -5.76
C PHE A 242 -1.47 22.63 -4.95
N GLN A 243 -1.15 22.83 -3.66
CA GLN A 243 -1.62 24.01 -2.95
C GLN A 243 -0.43 24.97 -2.84
N PRO A 244 -0.54 26.21 -3.36
CA PRO A 244 0.48 27.22 -3.12
C PRO A 244 0.63 27.40 -1.60
N VAL A 245 1.88 27.44 -1.13
CA VAL A 245 2.13 27.89 0.24
C VAL A 245 1.74 29.36 0.28
N ILE A 246 0.58 29.66 0.84
CA ILE A 246 0.19 31.03 1.16
C ILE A 246 1.13 31.44 2.29
N GLY A 247 2.16 32.22 1.96
CA GLY A 247 3.02 32.84 2.96
C GLY A 247 2.16 33.76 3.82
N TYR A 248 2.11 33.48 5.12
CA TYR A 248 1.69 34.44 6.13
C TYR A 248 2.87 35.31 6.53
#